data_AF-A0A1I0HS38-F1
#
_entry.id   AF-A0A1I0HS38-F1
#
_cell.length_a   1.000
_cell.length_b   1.000
_cell.length_c   1.000
_cell.angle_alpha   90.00
_cell.angle_beta   90.00
_cell.angle_gamma   90.00
#
_symmetry.space_group_name_H-M   'P 1'
#
loop_
_entity.id
_entity.type
_entity.pdbx_description
1 polymer ?
#
loop_
_entity_poly.entity_id
_entity_poly.type
_entity_poly.pdbx_seq_one_letter_code
_entity_poly.pdbx_strand_id
1 'polypeptide(L)'
;MSTDADDIWNRACDPDAPVTHPGDAALAAVLLCHGTAMNGGLLHACETLDPAQRERAVAGYRLLGLDAAADAVEDVARQAAALDPDDPPAAERLEEQANRRYDAALPEWDETVDRAFRDHLRRSPEAYAPLGG
;
A
#
# COMPACT_ATOMS: atom_id res chain seq x y z
N MET A 1 -0.79 5.80 -26.12
CA MET A 1 -1.55 6.93 -25.55
C MET A 1 -1.54 6.67 -24.06
N SER A 2 -0.81 7.47 -23.29
CA SER A 2 -0.89 7.42 -21.82
C SER A 2 -2.33 7.72 -21.45
N THR A 3 -2.98 6.84 -20.71
CA THR A 3 -4.32 7.12 -20.19
C THR A 3 -4.19 7.99 -18.95
N ASP A 4 -5.19 8.82 -18.63
CA ASP A 4 -5.11 9.72 -17.46
C ASP A 4 -4.76 8.96 -16.15
N ALA A 5 -5.14 7.69 -16.07
CA ALA A 5 -4.79 6.82 -14.95
C ALA A 5 -3.28 6.53 -14.84
N ASP A 6 -2.59 6.33 -15.98
CA ASP A 6 -1.16 6.00 -16.00
C ASP A 6 -0.34 7.21 -15.53
N ASP A 7 -0.73 8.42 -15.91
CA ASP A 7 -0.04 9.64 -15.49
C ASP A 7 -0.28 9.94 -14.00
N ILE A 8 -1.49 9.66 -13.48
CA ILE A 8 -1.77 9.74 -12.03
C ILE A 8 -0.94 8.71 -11.26
N TRP A 9 -0.86 7.48 -11.76
CA TRP A 9 -0.04 6.41 -11.17
C TRP A 9 1.44 6.81 -11.13
N ASN A 10 1.98 7.27 -12.26
CA ASN A 10 3.36 7.73 -12.37
C ASN A 10 3.65 8.90 -11.42
N ARG A 11 2.72 9.84 -11.29
CA ARG A 11 2.82 10.94 -10.32
C ARG A 11 2.82 10.43 -8.88
N ALA A 12 2.02 9.43 -8.55
CA ALA A 12 1.98 8.85 -7.20
C ALA A 12 3.25 8.05 -6.84
N CYS A 13 3.99 7.57 -7.84
CA CYS A 13 5.31 6.96 -7.65
C CYS A 13 6.44 7.99 -7.41
N ASP A 14 6.21 9.26 -7.75
CA ASP A 14 7.21 10.32 -7.59
C ASP A 14 7.18 10.90 -6.16
N PRO A 15 8.23 10.72 -5.35
CA PRO A 15 8.27 11.21 -3.97
C PRO A 15 8.30 12.74 -3.87
N ASP A 16 8.70 13.43 -4.94
CA ASP A 16 8.76 14.90 -5.01
C ASP A 16 7.48 15.50 -5.61
N ALA A 17 6.56 14.66 -6.12
CA ALA A 17 5.32 15.14 -6.71
C ALA A 17 4.40 15.79 -5.64
N PRO A 18 3.78 16.94 -5.96
CA PRO A 18 2.87 17.59 -5.05
C PRO A 18 1.59 16.76 -4.88
N VAL A 19 1.37 16.30 -3.65
CA VAL A 19 0.11 15.66 -3.24
C VAL A 19 -0.92 16.75 -2.96
N THR A 20 -1.85 16.94 -3.90
CA THR A 20 -2.85 18.02 -3.83
C THR A 20 -4.25 17.53 -3.53
N HIS A 21 -4.55 16.25 -3.81
CA HIS A 21 -5.87 15.67 -3.57
C HIS A 21 -5.81 14.39 -2.71
N PRO A 22 -6.89 14.05 -2.00
CA PRO A 22 -6.91 12.89 -1.11
C PRO A 22 -6.65 11.55 -1.83
N GLY A 23 -7.09 11.40 -3.08
CA GLY A 23 -6.85 10.20 -3.88
C GLY A 23 -5.38 10.05 -4.28
N ASP A 24 -4.69 11.14 -4.61
CA ASP A 24 -3.24 11.13 -4.86
C ASP A 24 -2.48 10.70 -3.60
N ALA A 25 -2.86 11.25 -2.44
CA ALA A 25 -2.25 10.91 -1.15
C ALA A 25 -2.43 9.43 -0.81
N ALA A 26 -3.64 8.91 -1.03
CA ALA A 26 -3.98 7.51 -0.79
C ALA A 26 -3.19 6.58 -1.71
N LEU A 27 -3.15 6.89 -3.02
CA LEU A 27 -2.42 6.09 -3.99
C LEU A 27 -0.91 6.07 -3.69
N ALA A 28 -0.30 7.23 -3.43
CA ALA A 28 1.12 7.31 -3.10
C ALA A 28 1.47 6.48 -1.84
N ALA A 29 0.62 6.53 -0.80
CA ALA A 29 0.83 5.74 0.41
C ALA A 29 0.70 4.22 0.16
N VAL A 30 -0.26 3.81 -0.66
CA VAL A 30 -0.42 2.40 -1.07
C VAL A 30 0.80 1.93 -1.86
N LEU A 31 1.25 2.71 -2.85
CA LEU A 31 2.39 2.35 -3.70
C LEU A 31 3.70 2.30 -2.90
N LEU A 32 3.90 3.21 -1.95
CA LEU A 32 5.05 3.16 -1.05
C LEU A 32 5.07 1.86 -0.23
N CYS A 33 3.94 1.48 0.36
CA CYS A 33 3.82 0.25 1.13
C CYS A 33 3.95 -1.00 0.26
N HIS A 34 3.24 -1.05 -0.87
CA HIS A 34 3.30 -2.16 -1.80
C HIS A 34 4.71 -2.36 -2.36
N GLY A 35 5.36 -1.28 -2.82
CA GLY A 35 6.73 -1.35 -3.33
C GLY A 35 7.73 -1.80 -2.28
N THR A 36 7.57 -1.40 -1.00
CA THR A 36 8.43 -1.90 0.08
C THR A 36 8.17 -3.38 0.36
N ALA A 37 6.90 -3.80 0.34
CA ALA A 37 6.52 -5.20 0.51
C ALA A 37 6.99 -6.09 -0.64
N MET A 38 7.03 -5.58 -1.88
CA MET A 38 7.59 -6.31 -3.01
C MET A 38 9.11 -6.54 -2.89
N ASN A 39 9.83 -5.61 -2.25
CA ASN A 39 11.28 -5.71 -2.11
C ASN A 39 11.72 -6.64 -0.97
N GLY A 40 10.89 -6.85 0.06
CA GLY A 40 11.30 -7.64 1.23
C GLY A 40 10.18 -8.31 2.03
N GLY A 41 8.96 -8.38 1.49
CA GLY A 41 7.79 -8.91 2.18
C GLY A 41 7.07 -7.90 3.07
N LEU A 42 5.87 -8.25 3.52
CA LEU A 42 5.01 -7.34 4.28
C LEU A 42 5.59 -7.01 5.67
N LEU A 43 6.29 -7.95 6.31
CA LEU A 43 6.95 -7.69 7.59
C LEU A 43 8.03 -6.62 7.43
N HIS A 44 8.89 -6.74 6.41
CA HIS A 44 9.90 -5.74 6.09
C HIS A 44 9.30 -4.36 5.83
N ALA A 45 8.18 -4.29 5.12
CA ALA A 45 7.46 -3.03 4.92
C ALA A 45 6.97 -2.43 6.26
N CYS A 46 6.46 -3.27 7.16
CA CYS A 46 6.02 -2.82 8.48
C CYS A 46 7.18 -2.36 9.37
N GLU A 47 8.38 -2.90 9.22
CA GLU A 47 9.57 -2.47 9.98
C GLU A 47 10.22 -1.20 9.39
N THR A 48 10.14 -1.05 8.07
CA THR A 48 10.79 0.05 7.34
C THR A 48 9.97 1.34 7.38
N LEU A 49 8.65 1.24 7.23
CA LEU A 49 7.77 2.41 7.23
C LEU A 49 7.55 2.93 8.64
N ASP A 50 7.49 4.26 8.81
CA ASP A 50 7.11 4.85 10.08
C ASP A 50 5.61 4.62 10.39
N PRO A 51 5.16 4.78 11.66
CA PRO A 51 3.76 4.58 12.03
C PRO A 51 2.76 5.40 11.19
N ALA A 52 3.07 6.66 10.89
CA ALA A 52 2.18 7.53 10.14
C ALA A 52 2.14 7.15 8.65
N GLN A 53 3.23 6.63 8.07
CA GLN A 53 3.24 6.06 6.73
C GLN A 53 2.38 4.79 6.66
N ARG A 54 2.48 3.90 7.65
CA ARG A 54 1.63 2.70 7.74
C ARG A 54 0.15 3.05 7.87
N GLU A 55 -0.19 4.00 8.74
CA GLU A 55 -1.58 4.49 8.89
C GLU A 55 -2.13 5.05 7.58
N ARG A 56 -1.33 5.83 6.83
CA ARG A 56 -1.74 6.34 5.52
C ARG A 56 -1.90 5.23 4.49
N ALA A 57 -1.02 4.23 4.47
CA ALA A 57 -1.12 3.08 3.57
C ALA A 57 -2.40 2.29 3.84
N VAL A 58 -2.71 2.01 5.12
CA VAL A 58 -3.95 1.37 5.56
C VAL A 58 -5.18 2.16 5.10
N ALA A 59 -5.20 3.48 5.35
CA ALA A 59 -6.29 4.33 4.90
C ALA A 59 -6.43 4.33 3.37
N GLY A 60 -5.31 4.29 2.65
CA GLY A 60 -5.28 4.20 1.19
C GLY A 60 -5.83 2.87 0.68
N TYR A 61 -5.41 1.73 1.25
CA TYR A 61 -5.97 0.42 0.90
C TYR A 61 -7.48 0.38 1.14
N ARG A 62 -7.96 0.88 2.29
CA ARG A 62 -9.41 0.98 2.57
C ARG A 62 -10.14 1.86 1.56
N LEU A 63 -9.57 3.00 1.20
CA LEU A 63 -10.15 3.90 0.18
C LEU A 63 -10.27 3.23 -1.19
N LEU A 64 -9.30 2.40 -1.56
CA LEU A 64 -9.32 1.61 -2.80
C LEU A 64 -10.19 0.34 -2.70
N GLY A 65 -10.77 0.02 -1.54
CA GLY A 65 -11.57 -1.19 -1.32
C GLY A 65 -10.74 -2.47 -1.14
N LEU A 66 -9.48 -2.33 -0.78
CA LEU A 66 -8.53 -3.41 -0.50
C LEU A 66 -8.44 -3.68 1.01
N ASP A 67 -9.59 -3.87 1.66
CA ASP A 67 -9.70 -3.99 3.13
C ASP A 67 -8.82 -5.13 3.69
N ALA A 68 -8.75 -6.26 3.00
CA ALA A 68 -7.92 -7.39 3.42
C ALA A 68 -6.42 -7.04 3.44
N ALA A 69 -5.94 -6.18 2.52
CA ALA A 69 -4.56 -5.71 2.52
C ALA A 69 -4.32 -4.71 3.66
N ALA A 70 -5.29 -3.84 3.93
CA ALA A 70 -5.25 -2.92 5.07
C ALA A 70 -5.15 -3.68 6.40
N ASP A 71 -6.01 -4.69 6.59
CA ASP A 71 -6.03 -5.53 7.80
C ASP A 71 -4.70 -6.30 7.95
N ALA A 72 -4.14 -6.81 6.84
CA ALA A 72 -2.83 -7.47 6.86
C ALA A 72 -1.71 -6.53 7.35
N VAL A 73 -1.68 -5.27 6.87
CA VAL A 73 -0.70 -4.27 7.31
C VAL A 73 -0.85 -3.96 8.81
N GLU A 74 -2.08 -3.69 9.28
CA GLU A 74 -2.34 -3.40 10.69
C GLU A 74 -1.96 -4.57 11.60
N ASP A 75 -2.35 -5.79 11.23
CA ASP A 75 -2.09 -6.99 12.02
C ASP A 75 -0.62 -7.35 12.09
N VAL A 76 0.11 -7.22 10.97
CA VAL A 76 1.54 -7.51 10.94
C VAL A 76 2.31 -6.44 11.71
N ALA A 77 2.00 -5.16 11.54
CA ALA A 77 2.64 -4.09 12.30
C ALA A 77 2.43 -4.26 13.82
N ARG A 78 1.22 -4.63 14.25
CA ARG A 78 0.91 -4.91 15.65
C ARG A 78 1.68 -6.11 16.20
N GLN A 79 1.80 -7.19 15.42
CA GLN A 79 2.56 -8.37 15.82
C GLN A 79 4.07 -8.12 15.85
N ALA A 80 4.60 -7.38 14.87
CA ALA A 80 6.01 -7.00 14.82
C ALA A 80 6.40 -6.15 16.05
N ALA A 81 5.55 -5.20 16.44
CA ALA A 81 5.77 -4.40 17.65
C ALA A 81 5.75 -5.21 18.96
N ALA A 82 5.20 -6.44 18.93
CA ALA A 82 5.12 -7.34 20.07
C ALA A 82 6.14 -8.48 20.01
N LEU A 83 7.03 -8.51 19.00
CA LEU A 83 8.07 -9.53 18.90
C LEU A 83 9.11 -9.37 20.02
N ASP A 84 9.55 -10.51 20.53
CA ASP A 84 10.72 -10.58 21.41
C ASP A 84 11.99 -10.60 20.55
N PRO A 85 12.90 -9.61 20.68
CA PRO A 85 14.16 -9.58 19.95
C PRO A 85 15.04 -10.81 20.18
N ASP A 86 14.85 -11.52 21.30
CA ASP A 86 15.60 -12.72 21.65
C ASP A 86 14.96 -14.03 21.12
N ASP A 87 13.87 -13.95 20.34
CA ASP A 87 13.21 -15.09 19.66
C ASP A 87 13.22 -14.93 18.12
N PRO A 88 14.37 -15.12 17.43
CA PRO A 88 14.42 -15.09 15.97
C PRO A 88 13.44 -16.04 15.27
N PRO A 89 13.20 -17.28 15.76
CA PRO A 89 12.16 -18.15 15.20
C PRO A 89 10.73 -17.58 15.27
N ALA A 90 10.40 -16.65 16.17
CA ALA A 90 9.12 -15.95 16.15
C ALA A 90 9.03 -14.95 15.00
N ALA A 91 10.11 -14.22 14.70
CA ALA A 91 10.18 -13.29 13.59
C ALA A 91 10.02 -14.02 12.24
N GLU A 92 10.74 -15.13 12.03
CA GLU A 92 10.63 -15.96 10.81
C GLU A 92 9.18 -16.46 10.59
N ARG A 93 8.53 -16.95 11.65
CA ARG A 93 7.12 -17.38 11.58
C ARG A 93 6.18 -16.24 11.24
N LEU A 94 6.42 -15.04 11.79
CA LEU A 94 5.61 -13.86 11.47
C LEU A 94 5.82 -13.47 10.01
N GLU A 95 7.04 -13.50 9.49
CA GLU A 95 7.35 -13.20 8.09
C GLU A 95 6.60 -14.12 7.12
N GLU A 96 6.69 -15.44 7.32
CA GLU A 96 5.96 -16.41 6.51
C GLU A 96 4.44 -16.23 6.58
N GLN A 97 3.92 -15.82 7.75
CA GLN A 97 2.50 -15.57 7.92
C GLN A 97 2.07 -14.25 7.28
N ALA A 98 2.90 -13.22 7.37
CA ALA A 98 2.68 -11.91 6.77
C ALA A 98 2.62 -12.03 5.25
N ASN A 99 3.60 -12.71 4.63
CA ASN A 99 3.64 -12.93 3.19
C ASN A 99 2.40 -13.69 2.71
N ARG A 100 2.02 -14.79 3.37
CA ARG A 100 0.81 -15.55 3.02
C ARG A 100 -0.48 -14.71 3.10
N ARG A 101 -0.61 -13.86 4.12
CA ARG A 101 -1.79 -12.97 4.24
C ARG A 101 -1.81 -11.93 3.13
N TYR A 102 -0.65 -11.36 2.83
CA TYR A 102 -0.54 -10.32 1.82
C TYR A 102 -0.78 -10.88 0.41
N ASP A 103 -0.24 -12.04 0.09
CA ASP A 103 -0.50 -12.78 -1.16
C ASP A 103 -1.98 -13.10 -1.34
N ALA A 104 -2.66 -13.51 -0.25
CA ALA A 104 -4.09 -13.80 -0.28
C ALA A 104 -4.93 -12.53 -0.46
N ALA A 105 -4.47 -11.39 0.09
CA ALA A 105 -5.14 -10.10 -0.05
C ALA A 105 -4.95 -9.48 -1.43
N LEU A 106 -3.80 -9.73 -2.08
CA LEU A 106 -3.40 -9.21 -3.38
C LEU A 106 -2.97 -10.35 -4.32
N PRO A 107 -3.90 -11.19 -4.81
CA PRO A 107 -3.57 -12.41 -5.56
C PRO A 107 -2.81 -12.16 -6.86
N GLU A 108 -2.99 -10.98 -7.47
CA GLU A 108 -2.31 -10.54 -8.70
C GLU A 108 -1.36 -9.36 -8.42
N TRP A 109 -1.03 -9.11 -7.14
CA TRP A 109 -0.06 -8.12 -6.70
C TRP A 109 -0.33 -6.72 -7.29
N ASP A 110 0.60 -6.18 -8.09
CA ASP A 110 0.50 -4.87 -8.76
C ASP A 110 -0.82 -4.73 -9.54
N GLU A 111 -1.26 -5.79 -10.24
CA GLU A 111 -2.48 -5.76 -11.05
C GLU A 111 -3.74 -5.64 -10.18
N THR A 112 -3.69 -6.13 -8.94
CA THR A 112 -4.78 -5.94 -7.98
C THR A 112 -4.85 -4.48 -7.53
N VAL A 113 -3.70 -3.86 -7.25
CA VAL A 113 -3.61 -2.45 -6.86
C VAL A 113 -4.00 -1.53 -8.01
N ASP A 114 -3.48 -1.75 -9.23
CA ASP A 114 -3.80 -0.98 -10.43
C ASP A 114 -5.30 -1.02 -10.73
N ARG A 115 -5.91 -2.21 -10.74
CA ARG A 115 -7.34 -2.34 -10.97
C ARG A 115 -8.17 -1.63 -9.90
N ALA A 116 -7.83 -1.79 -8.62
CA ALA A 116 -8.54 -1.13 -7.52
C ALA A 116 -8.44 0.40 -7.62
N PHE A 117 -7.25 0.91 -7.95
CA PHE A 117 -7.03 2.31 -8.26
C PHE A 117 -7.90 2.80 -9.43
N ARG A 118 -7.86 2.11 -10.58
CA ARG A 118 -8.64 2.49 -11.76
C ARG A 118 -10.14 2.44 -11.48
N ASP A 119 -10.60 1.48 -10.69
CA ASP A 119 -12.00 1.37 -10.28
C ASP A 119 -12.42 2.50 -9.33
N HIS A 120 -11.54 2.94 -8.44
CA HIS A 120 -11.79 4.10 -7.60
C HIS A 120 -11.76 5.40 -8.42
N LEU A 121 -10.76 5.60 -9.29
CA LEU A 121 -10.65 6.76 -10.18
C LEU A 121 -11.88 6.91 -11.08
N ARG A 122 -12.43 5.81 -11.63
CA ARG A 122 -13.66 5.86 -12.43
C ARG A 122 -14.90 6.29 -11.64
N ARG A 123 -14.96 5.97 -10.35
CA ARG A 123 -16.10 6.30 -9.47
C ARG A 123 -15.98 7.69 -8.84
N SER A 124 -14.76 8.16 -8.64
CA SER A 124 -14.45 9.40 -7.94
C SER A 124 -13.27 10.13 -8.59
N PRO A 125 -13.40 10.56 -9.87
CA PRO A 125 -12.32 11.26 -10.57
C PRO A 125 -11.90 12.56 -9.87
N GLU A 126 -12.83 13.24 -9.19
CA GLU A 126 -12.57 14.46 -8.42
C GLU A 126 -11.66 14.26 -7.20
N ALA A 127 -11.43 13.01 -6.78
CA ALA A 127 -10.52 12.70 -5.70
C ALA A 127 -9.04 12.81 -6.12
N TYR A 128 -8.74 12.97 -7.41
CA TYR A 128 -7.40 13.00 -7.96
C TYR A 128 -7.14 14.33 -8.66
N ALA A 129 -5.90 14.81 -8.60
CA ALA A 129 -5.55 16.04 -9.31
C ALA A 129 -5.69 15.82 -10.82
N PRO A 130 -6.36 16.75 -11.53
CA PRO A 130 -6.43 16.68 -12.98
C PRO A 130 -5.02 16.75 -13.57
N LEU A 131 -4.83 16.05 -14.68
CA LEU A 131 -3.64 16.24 -15.49
C LEU A 131 -3.81 17.58 -16.20
N GLY A 132 -2.88 18.50 -15.98
CA GLY A 132 -2.91 19.81 -16.66
C GLY A 132 -3.01 19.59 -18.17
N GLY A 133 -4.01 20.22 -18.80
CA GLY A 133 -4.18 20.22 -20.24
C GLY A 133 -3.14 21.05 -20.98
#